data_AF-A0A9E5FCJ6-F1
#
_entry.id   AF-A0A9E5FCJ6-F1
#
_cell.length_a   1.000
_cell.length_b   1.000
_cell.length_c   1.000
_cell.angle_alpha   90.00
_cell.angle_beta   90.00
_cell.angle_gamma   90.00
#
_symmetry.space_group_name_H-M   'P 1'
#
loop_
_entity.id
_entity.type
_entity.pdbx_description
1 polymer ?
#
loop_
_entity_poly.entity_id
_entity_poly.type
_entity_poly.pdbx_seq_one_letter_code
_entity_poly.pdbx_strand_id
1 'polypeptide(L)'
;MNYGITKTFQRNHRVWLWCCVACACVFLTSQKIHADETRMAVRITGLFSPDRAISTWPGITLSKLDFDRAEAIFTWDNTKVFSKLQPAQIVARLDDTLRSDSSHTFGVKPASTTPGEQLVKIDIPVVGLDCKACCLAAYEIVARIDGVEQATASFKDGRITARIDSKRTSKSALEAALKERGVTLRNP
;
A
#
# COMPACT_ATOMS: atom_id res chain seq x y z
N MET A 1 44.01 59.81 22.51
CA MET A 1 43.03 58.84 23.02
C MET A 1 42.47 58.02 21.85
N ASN A 2 42.54 56.70 21.97
CA ASN A 2 41.72 55.67 21.30
C ASN A 2 41.74 55.61 19.76
N TYR A 3 42.54 54.73 19.17
CA TYR A 3 42.31 53.28 18.91
C TYR A 3 41.68 53.06 17.53
N GLY A 4 42.34 52.23 16.69
CA GLY A 4 41.71 51.63 15.51
C GLY A 4 42.62 51.46 14.30
N ILE A 5 43.59 50.54 14.40
CA ILE A 5 44.50 50.13 13.33
C ILE A 5 43.76 49.22 12.33
N THR A 6 43.84 49.49 11.03
CA THR A 6 43.80 48.45 9.99
C THR A 6 44.78 48.76 8.85
N LYS A 7 46.05 48.39 9.08
CA LYS A 7 46.99 47.92 8.05
C LYS A 7 46.47 46.56 7.56
N THR A 8 46.64 46.05 6.34
CA THR A 8 47.53 46.34 5.22
C THR A 8 47.03 45.46 4.06
N PHE A 9 46.82 46.06 2.90
CA PHE A 9 46.57 45.39 1.62
C PHE A 9 47.91 45.20 0.91
N GLN A 10 48.06 44.06 0.22
CA GLN A 10 49.16 43.68 -0.67
C GLN A 10 50.46 43.22 0.02
N ARG A 11 51.22 42.25 -0.49
CA ARG A 11 51.11 41.24 -1.56
C ARG A 11 52.47 40.53 -1.54
N ASN A 12 52.52 39.31 -2.09
CA ASN A 12 53.71 38.50 -2.38
C ASN A 12 54.38 37.78 -1.21
N HIS A 13 54.36 36.44 -1.23
CA HIS A 13 55.52 35.69 -1.73
C HIS A 13 55.22 34.18 -1.82
N ARG A 14 55.66 33.59 -2.94
CA ARG A 14 56.41 32.33 -3.04
C ARG A 14 55.86 31.11 -2.29
N VAL A 15 55.38 30.16 -3.10
CA VAL A 15 55.93 28.79 -3.23
C VAL A 15 56.62 28.29 -1.98
N TRP A 16 56.05 27.28 -1.30
CA TRP A 16 56.79 26.19 -0.68
C TRP A 16 55.85 25.02 -0.31
N LEU A 17 56.27 23.84 -0.75
CA LEU A 17 56.14 22.53 -0.10
C LEU A 17 54.76 21.99 0.34
N TRP A 18 54.38 20.91 -0.35
CA TRP A 18 54.06 19.59 0.22
C TRP A 18 53.19 19.55 1.49
N CYS A 19 51.90 19.25 1.31
CA CYS A 19 51.16 18.42 2.26
C CYS A 19 49.99 17.71 1.58
N CYS A 20 50.13 16.39 1.44
CA CYS A 20 49.10 15.39 1.66
C CYS A 20 47.65 15.77 1.30
N VAL A 21 47.26 15.54 0.05
CA VAL A 21 45.89 15.11 -0.24
C VAL A 21 45.98 13.93 -1.21
N ALA A 22 46.12 12.73 -0.63
CA ALA A 22 45.79 11.51 -1.33
C ALA A 22 44.36 11.68 -1.84
N CYS A 23 44.28 11.78 -3.16
CA CYS A 23 43.06 11.94 -3.93
C CYS A 23 42.09 10.83 -3.51
N ALA A 24 41.15 11.18 -2.64
CA ALA A 24 39.97 10.39 -2.41
C ALA A 24 39.17 10.44 -3.72
N CYS A 25 39.48 9.51 -4.63
CA CYS A 25 38.56 9.08 -5.68
C CYS A 25 37.36 8.46 -4.97
N VAL A 26 36.53 9.31 -4.38
CA VAL A 26 35.17 8.97 -3.99
C VAL A 26 34.49 8.58 -5.28
N PHE A 27 34.28 7.28 -5.40
CA PHE A 27 33.38 6.64 -6.33
C PHE A 27 32.09 7.45 -6.40
N LEU A 28 31.99 8.35 -7.37
CA LEU A 28 30.72 8.79 -7.91
C LEU A 28 30.20 7.63 -8.74
N THR A 29 29.74 6.58 -8.06
CA THR A 29 28.77 5.67 -8.64
C THR A 29 27.57 6.55 -8.96
N SER A 30 27.47 6.92 -10.23
CA SER A 30 26.26 7.47 -10.82
C SER A 30 25.13 6.50 -10.52
N GLN A 31 24.41 6.76 -9.42
CA GLN A 31 23.10 6.18 -9.21
C GLN A 31 22.25 6.71 -10.36
N LYS A 32 22.09 5.88 -11.39
CA LYS A 32 20.97 5.99 -12.31
C LYS A 32 19.71 5.85 -11.48
N ILE A 33 19.26 6.96 -10.91
CA ILE A 33 17.88 7.09 -10.47
C ILE A 33 17.09 6.95 -11.76
N HIS A 34 16.44 5.81 -11.94
CA HIS A 34 15.46 5.61 -13.01
C HIS A 34 14.31 6.62 -12.74
N ALA A 35 14.47 7.83 -13.26
CA ALA A 35 13.64 8.99 -12.97
C ALA A 35 12.20 8.90 -13.54
N ASP A 36 11.82 7.73 -14.08
CA ASP A 36 10.51 7.49 -14.69
C ASP A 36 9.78 6.27 -14.07
N GLU A 37 10.23 5.81 -12.90
CA GLU A 37 9.47 4.82 -12.13
C GLU A 37 8.40 5.51 -11.28
N THR A 38 7.14 5.37 -11.66
CA THR A 38 6.01 5.82 -10.86
C THR A 38 5.63 4.74 -9.86
N ARG A 39 5.33 5.15 -8.62
CA ARG A 39 4.83 4.27 -7.56
C ARG A 39 3.43 4.72 -7.17
N MET A 40 2.48 3.80 -7.13
CA MET A 40 1.13 4.08 -6.68
C MET A 40 0.69 3.08 -5.62
N ALA A 41 0.26 3.62 -4.49
CA ALA A 41 -0.39 2.85 -3.44
C ALA A 41 -1.87 2.68 -3.81
N VAL A 42 -2.34 1.44 -3.73
CA VAL A 42 -3.74 1.08 -3.96
C VAL A 42 -4.19 0.09 -2.90
N ARG A 43 -5.50 0.00 -2.70
CA ARG A 43 -6.07 -1.00 -1.82
C ARG A 43 -6.49 -2.22 -2.63
N ILE A 44 -6.16 -3.41 -2.15
CA ILE A 44 -6.55 -4.67 -2.78
C ILE A 44 -7.77 -5.25 -2.07
N THR A 45 -8.82 -5.52 -2.83
CA THR A 45 -9.93 -6.35 -2.38
C THR A 45 -9.72 -7.80 -2.79
N GLY A 46 -10.29 -8.73 -2.03
CA GLY A 46 -10.11 -10.17 -2.21
C GLY A 46 -9.01 -10.75 -1.31
N LEU A 47 -8.14 -9.93 -0.73
CA LEU A 47 -7.02 -10.40 0.10
C LEU A 47 -7.47 -10.85 1.50
N PHE A 48 -8.35 -11.86 1.58
CA PHE A 48 -8.96 -12.32 2.82
C PHE A 48 -8.05 -13.23 3.67
N SER A 49 -7.03 -13.82 3.05
CA SER A 49 -6.05 -14.69 3.71
C SER A 49 -4.64 -14.45 3.14
N PRO A 50 -3.58 -14.58 3.96
CA PRO A 50 -2.22 -14.20 3.57
C PRO A 50 -1.60 -15.17 2.54
N ASP A 51 -2.17 -16.37 2.38
CA ASP A 51 -1.73 -17.36 1.40
C ASP A 51 -2.23 -17.07 -0.04
N ARG A 52 -3.05 -16.03 -0.24
CA ARG A 52 -3.48 -15.65 -1.59
C ARG A 52 -2.39 -14.85 -2.30
N ALA A 53 -1.92 -15.38 -3.43
CA ALA A 53 -1.00 -14.67 -4.31
C ALA A 53 -1.76 -13.78 -5.30
N ILE A 54 -1.24 -12.56 -5.53
CA ILE A 54 -1.68 -11.65 -6.59
C ILE A 54 -0.80 -11.91 -7.81
N SER A 55 -1.39 -11.95 -9.01
CA SER A 55 -0.66 -12.12 -10.26
C SER A 55 0.25 -10.92 -10.56
N THR A 56 1.40 -11.17 -11.18
CA THR A 56 2.28 -10.13 -11.75
C THR A 56 2.11 -10.07 -13.26
N TRP A 57 2.32 -8.88 -13.84
CA TRP A 57 2.11 -8.65 -15.27
C TRP A 57 3.33 -8.01 -15.94
N PRO A 58 3.49 -8.14 -17.26
CA PRO A 58 4.55 -7.45 -17.98
C PRO A 58 4.43 -5.93 -17.81
N GLY A 59 5.47 -5.30 -17.28
CA GLY A 59 5.55 -3.84 -17.13
C GLY A 59 4.96 -3.26 -15.84
N ILE A 60 4.30 -4.07 -15.00
CA ILE A 60 3.78 -3.65 -13.68
C ILE A 60 4.34 -4.59 -12.62
N THR A 61 5.16 -4.06 -11.72
CA THR A 61 5.78 -4.81 -10.63
C THR A 61 5.09 -4.50 -9.32
N LEU A 62 4.77 -5.54 -8.54
CA LEU A 62 4.32 -5.39 -7.15
C LEU A 62 5.54 -5.19 -6.25
N SER A 63 5.78 -3.97 -5.79
CA SER A 63 6.93 -3.64 -4.94
C SER A 63 6.74 -4.01 -3.48
N LYS A 64 5.52 -3.83 -2.95
CA LYS A 64 5.18 -4.13 -1.56
C LYS A 64 3.71 -4.52 -1.47
N LEU A 65 3.42 -5.53 -0.66
CA LEU A 65 2.07 -5.92 -0.27
C LEU A 65 1.99 -5.95 1.26
N ASP A 66 1.09 -5.15 1.82
CA ASP A 66 0.76 -5.10 3.23
C ASP A 66 -0.58 -5.80 3.44
N PHE A 67 -0.54 -7.02 3.98
CA PHE A 67 -1.74 -7.82 4.22
C PHE A 67 -2.67 -7.21 5.27
N ASP A 68 -2.09 -6.57 6.28
CA ASP A 68 -2.84 -5.97 7.38
C ASP A 68 -3.68 -4.79 6.89
N ARG A 69 -3.08 -3.89 6.11
CA ARG A 69 -3.81 -2.75 5.55
C ARG A 69 -4.53 -3.07 4.24
N ALA A 70 -4.31 -4.26 3.67
CA ALA A 70 -4.70 -4.61 2.31
C ALA A 70 -4.19 -3.57 1.29
N GLU A 71 -2.99 -3.03 1.51
CA GLU A 71 -2.36 -2.01 0.68
C GLU A 71 -1.28 -2.65 -0.20
N ALA A 72 -1.31 -2.35 -1.49
CA ALA A 72 -0.31 -2.76 -2.45
C ALA A 72 0.34 -1.52 -3.07
N ILE A 73 1.66 -1.57 -3.23
CA ILE A 73 2.41 -0.55 -3.96
C ILE A 73 2.84 -1.16 -5.29
N PHE A 74 2.26 -0.66 -6.38
CA PHE A 74 2.66 -1.02 -7.73
C PHE A 74 3.65 0.00 -8.27
N THR A 75 4.62 -0.49 -9.03
CA THR A 75 5.64 0.30 -9.69
C THR A 75 5.67 -0.02 -11.17
N TRP A 76 5.72 1.01 -12.00
CA TRP A 76 5.79 0.88 -13.44
C TRP A 76 6.55 2.06 -14.04
N ASP A 77 6.94 1.88 -15.30
CA ASP A 77 7.51 2.93 -16.13
C ASP A 77 6.37 3.73 -16.77
N ASN A 78 6.23 5.01 -16.40
CA ASN A 78 5.07 5.82 -16.79
C ASN A 78 5.03 6.07 -18.30
N THR A 79 6.18 6.25 -18.94
CA THR A 79 6.25 6.48 -20.40
C THR A 79 5.85 5.25 -21.20
N LYS A 80 6.00 4.05 -20.64
CA LYS A 80 5.66 2.79 -21.32
C LYS A 80 4.24 2.29 -21.10
N VAL A 81 3.70 2.44 -19.88
CA VAL A 81 2.45 1.75 -19.50
C VAL A 81 1.24 2.69 -19.53
N PHE A 82 1.36 3.93 -19.03
CA PHE A 82 0.21 4.81 -18.79
C PHE A 82 0.44 6.26 -19.27
N SER A 83 1.18 6.46 -20.36
CA SER A 83 1.67 7.78 -20.85
C SER A 83 0.61 8.86 -21.16
N LYS A 84 -0.69 8.56 -21.07
CA LYS A 84 -1.80 9.49 -21.36
C LYS A 84 -2.99 9.39 -20.39
N LEU A 85 -2.88 8.67 -19.28
CA LEU A 85 -4.03 8.39 -18.39
C LEU A 85 -3.98 9.23 -17.11
N GLN A 86 -5.13 9.72 -16.68
CA GLN A 86 -5.29 10.38 -15.39
C GLN A 86 -5.16 9.36 -14.24
N PRO A 87 -4.72 9.75 -13.03
CA PRO A 87 -4.54 8.81 -11.91
C PRO A 87 -5.76 7.94 -11.61
N ALA A 88 -6.97 8.50 -11.71
CA ALA A 88 -8.22 7.77 -11.52
C ALA A 88 -8.44 6.67 -12.59
N GLN A 89 -8.07 6.94 -13.84
CA GLN A 89 -8.19 5.98 -14.94
C GLN A 89 -7.15 4.86 -14.83
N ILE A 90 -5.98 5.14 -14.25
CA ILE A 90 -4.95 4.12 -13.97
C ILE A 90 -5.48 3.12 -12.94
N VAL A 91 -6.13 3.59 -11.86
CA VAL A 91 -6.73 2.69 -10.85
C VAL A 91 -7.83 1.83 -11.46
N ALA A 92 -8.73 2.41 -12.26
CA ALA A 92 -9.78 1.64 -12.94
C ALA A 92 -9.20 0.58 -13.87
N ARG A 93 -8.18 0.94 -14.67
CA ARG A 93 -7.51 -0.01 -15.57
C ARG A 93 -6.81 -1.14 -14.83
N LEU A 94 -6.17 -0.82 -13.70
CA LEU A 94 -5.52 -1.79 -12.84
C LEU A 94 -6.54 -2.73 -12.20
N ASP A 95 -7.69 -2.21 -11.77
CA ASP A 95 -8.81 -3.02 -11.27
C ASP A 95 -9.32 -3.99 -12.35
N ASP A 96 -9.63 -3.50 -13.55
CA ASP A 96 -10.12 -4.33 -14.65
C ASP A 96 -9.14 -5.47 -15.00
N THR A 97 -7.84 -5.14 -15.05
CA THR A 97 -6.78 -6.11 -15.34
C THR A 97 -6.68 -7.15 -14.23
N LEU A 98 -6.66 -6.71 -12.97
CA LEU A 98 -6.59 -7.62 -11.82
C LEU A 98 -7.82 -8.51 -11.71
N ARG A 99 -9.00 -7.96 -11.96
CA ARG A 99 -10.26 -8.71 -11.95
C ARG A 99 -10.28 -9.76 -13.06
N SER A 100 -9.90 -9.39 -14.29
CA SER A 100 -9.83 -10.32 -15.42
C SER A 100 -8.91 -11.51 -15.12
N ASP A 101 -7.72 -11.24 -14.63
CA ASP A 101 -6.69 -12.27 -14.42
C ASP A 101 -6.96 -13.17 -13.20
N SER A 102 -7.77 -12.68 -12.26
CA SER A 102 -8.12 -13.39 -11.04
C SER A 102 -9.52 -14.01 -11.04
N SER A 103 -10.19 -14.07 -12.19
CA SER A 103 -11.60 -14.50 -12.29
C SER A 103 -12.51 -13.74 -11.32
N HIS A 104 -12.28 -12.42 -11.19
CA HIS A 104 -12.98 -11.48 -10.31
C HIS A 104 -12.83 -11.72 -8.80
N THR A 105 -11.87 -12.53 -8.38
CA THR A 105 -11.63 -12.81 -6.96
C THR A 105 -10.70 -11.80 -6.28
N PHE A 106 -9.99 -10.99 -7.07
CA PHE A 106 -9.30 -9.80 -6.60
C PHE A 106 -9.88 -8.55 -7.26
N GLY A 107 -9.63 -7.41 -6.66
CA GLY A 107 -9.94 -6.11 -7.22
C GLY A 107 -9.07 -5.02 -6.60
N VAL A 108 -9.10 -3.85 -7.20
CA VAL A 108 -8.33 -2.68 -6.78
C VAL A 108 -9.28 -1.53 -6.48
N LYS A 109 -9.09 -0.91 -5.32
CA LYS A 109 -9.75 0.33 -4.93
C LYS A 109 -8.69 1.43 -4.77
N PRO A 110 -9.08 2.71 -4.87
CA PRO A 110 -8.20 3.82 -4.48
C PRO A 110 -7.67 3.63 -3.06
N ALA A 111 -6.50 4.23 -2.78
CA ALA A 111 -5.91 4.23 -1.44
C ALA A 111 -6.93 4.73 -0.39
N SER A 112 -6.83 4.20 0.83
CA SER A 112 -7.74 4.56 1.92
C SER A 112 -7.71 6.07 2.16
N THR A 113 -8.90 6.67 2.29
CA THR A 113 -9.06 8.08 2.68
C THR A 113 -8.87 8.27 4.19
N THR A 114 -9.07 7.21 4.96
CA THR A 114 -8.95 7.22 6.43
C THR A 114 -7.60 6.64 6.85
N PRO A 115 -6.79 7.35 7.67
CA PRO A 115 -5.54 6.82 8.19
C PRO A 115 -5.78 5.53 8.97
N GLY A 116 -4.93 4.51 8.73
CA GLY A 116 -5.11 3.17 9.33
C GLY A 116 -5.18 3.15 10.86
N GLU A 117 -4.63 4.16 11.53
CA GLU A 117 -4.68 4.33 13.00
C GLU A 117 -6.08 4.66 13.54
N GLN A 118 -6.96 5.21 12.70
CA GLN A 118 -8.34 5.55 13.06
C GLN A 118 -9.32 4.38 12.84
N LEU A 119 -8.84 3.28 12.24
CA LEU A 119 -9.68 2.13 11.95
C LEU A 119 -9.84 1.25 13.18
N VAL A 120 -11.09 0.91 13.47
CA VAL A 120 -11.44 0.00 14.56
C VAL A 120 -11.43 -1.43 14.04
N LYS A 121 -10.63 -2.29 14.67
CA LYS A 121 -10.64 -3.73 14.39
C LYS A 121 -11.82 -4.40 15.10
N ILE A 122 -12.63 -5.12 14.34
CA ILE A 122 -13.78 -5.88 14.80
C ILE A 122 -13.58 -7.35 14.42
N ASP A 123 -13.73 -8.23 15.39
CA ASP A 123 -13.74 -9.68 15.16
C ASP A 123 -15.17 -10.22 15.33
N ILE A 124 -15.63 -10.94 14.32
CA ILE A 124 -16.96 -11.56 14.27
C ILE A 124 -16.76 -13.07 14.12
N PRO A 125 -17.07 -13.87 15.15
CA PRO A 125 -16.99 -15.32 15.05
C PRO A 125 -18.16 -15.86 14.22
N VAL A 126 -17.85 -16.74 13.27
CA VAL A 126 -18.78 -17.22 12.25
C VAL A 126 -18.73 -18.75 12.16
N VAL A 127 -19.90 -19.36 11.99
CA VAL A 127 -20.04 -20.80 11.78
C VAL A 127 -20.08 -21.09 10.27
N GLY A 128 -19.44 -22.18 9.83
CA GLY A 128 -19.44 -22.61 8.42
C GLY A 128 -18.30 -22.05 7.57
N LEU A 129 -17.27 -21.48 8.19
CA LEU A 129 -16.01 -21.14 7.52
C LEU A 129 -15.13 -22.40 7.40
N ASP A 130 -15.61 -23.43 6.71
CA ASP A 130 -14.90 -24.73 6.62
C ASP A 130 -13.98 -24.83 5.40
N CYS A 131 -14.03 -23.84 4.50
CA CYS A 131 -13.35 -23.89 3.22
C CYS A 131 -12.91 -22.50 2.74
N LYS A 132 -11.91 -22.45 1.82
CA LYS A 132 -11.44 -21.18 1.24
C LYS A 132 -12.55 -20.43 0.48
N ALA A 133 -13.44 -21.14 -0.21
CA ALA A 133 -14.58 -20.53 -0.90
C ALA A 133 -15.59 -19.94 0.09
N CYS A 134 -15.79 -20.60 1.22
CA CYS A 134 -16.66 -20.19 2.32
C CYS A 134 -16.11 -18.87 2.94
N CYS A 135 -14.80 -18.81 3.17
CA CYS A 135 -14.12 -17.58 3.57
C CYS A 135 -14.25 -16.45 2.55
N LEU A 136 -14.05 -16.73 1.26
CA LEU A 136 -14.19 -15.72 0.21
C LEU A 136 -15.61 -15.15 0.17
N ALA A 137 -16.63 -16.01 0.20
CA ALA A 137 -18.03 -15.59 0.19
C ALA A 137 -18.36 -14.71 1.41
N ALA A 138 -17.94 -15.13 2.61
CA ALA A 138 -18.18 -14.35 3.83
C ALA A 138 -17.42 -13.03 3.84
N TYR A 139 -16.17 -13.02 3.34
CA TYR A 139 -15.37 -11.82 3.14
C TYR A 139 -16.04 -10.84 2.18
N GLU A 140 -16.57 -11.30 1.04
CA GLU A 140 -17.19 -10.43 0.04
C GLU A 140 -18.41 -9.69 0.58
N ILE A 141 -19.18 -10.32 1.48
CA ILE A 141 -20.32 -9.68 2.13
C ILE A 141 -19.85 -8.47 2.95
N VAL A 142 -18.80 -8.65 3.74
CA VAL A 142 -18.24 -7.60 4.62
C VAL A 142 -17.50 -6.54 3.81
N ALA A 143 -16.67 -6.92 2.84
CA ALA A 143 -15.84 -6.02 2.06
C ALA A 143 -16.63 -5.10 1.10
N ARG A 144 -17.89 -5.42 0.83
CA ARG A 144 -18.81 -4.58 0.03
C ARG A 144 -19.49 -3.49 0.86
N ILE A 145 -19.46 -3.58 2.19
CA ILE A 145 -20.09 -2.60 3.07
C ILE A 145 -19.27 -1.30 3.05
N ASP A 146 -19.98 -0.18 2.94
CA ASP A 146 -19.34 1.13 2.95
C ASP A 146 -18.73 1.42 4.33
N GLY A 147 -17.50 1.96 4.35
CA GLY A 147 -16.73 2.17 5.59
C GLY A 147 -15.92 0.96 6.06
N VAL A 148 -15.98 -0.19 5.38
CA VAL A 148 -15.03 -1.29 5.60
C VAL A 148 -13.77 -1.01 4.80
N GLU A 149 -12.67 -0.72 5.50
CA GLU A 149 -11.41 -0.42 4.84
C GLU A 149 -10.62 -1.70 4.52
N GLN A 150 -10.66 -2.67 5.42
CA GLN A 150 -10.01 -3.97 5.22
C GLN A 150 -10.83 -5.08 5.91
N ALA A 151 -10.81 -6.28 5.35
CA ALA A 151 -11.42 -7.45 5.97
C ALA A 151 -10.59 -8.71 5.69
N THR A 152 -10.63 -9.67 6.61
CA THR A 152 -10.03 -11.00 6.48
C THR A 152 -11.00 -12.04 6.98
N ALA A 153 -10.87 -13.26 6.46
CA ALA A 153 -11.68 -14.39 6.89
C ALA A 153 -10.77 -15.61 7.08
N SER A 154 -10.74 -16.15 8.30
CA SER A 154 -9.91 -17.29 8.64
C SER A 154 -10.79 -18.50 8.95
N PHE A 155 -10.64 -19.56 8.14
CA PHE A 155 -11.27 -20.86 8.43
C PHE A 155 -10.60 -21.55 9.62
N LYS A 156 -9.32 -21.25 9.89
CA LYS A 156 -8.60 -21.80 11.05
C LYS A 156 -9.14 -21.24 12.37
N ASP A 157 -9.41 -19.94 12.39
CA ASP A 157 -9.87 -19.23 13.59
C ASP A 157 -11.39 -19.15 13.72
N GLY A 158 -12.12 -19.59 12.67
CA GLY A 158 -13.58 -19.54 12.59
C GLY A 158 -14.14 -18.12 12.76
N ARG A 159 -13.45 -17.12 12.21
CA ARG A 159 -13.83 -15.70 12.38
C ARG A 159 -13.50 -14.84 11.18
N ILE A 160 -14.26 -13.77 11.06
CA ILE A 160 -14.04 -12.67 10.14
C ILE A 160 -13.52 -11.49 10.95
N THR A 161 -12.42 -10.90 10.51
CA THR A 161 -11.88 -9.66 11.08
C THR A 161 -12.13 -8.55 10.07
N ALA A 162 -12.67 -7.42 10.52
CA ALA A 162 -12.84 -6.23 9.70
C ALA A 162 -12.22 -5.02 10.39
N ARG A 163 -11.48 -4.21 9.62
CA ARG A 163 -11.03 -2.88 10.03
C ARG A 163 -11.98 -1.85 9.43
N ILE A 164 -12.69 -1.14 10.28
CA ILE A 164 -13.76 -0.24 9.86
C ILE A 164 -13.51 1.21 10.29
N ASP A 165 -14.07 2.13 9.51
CA ASP A 165 -14.26 3.50 9.96
C ASP A 165 -15.51 3.57 10.84
N SER A 166 -15.31 3.86 12.13
CA SER A 166 -16.38 3.93 13.15
C SER A 166 -17.40 5.04 12.89
N LYS A 167 -17.10 6.01 12.01
CA LYS A 167 -18.03 7.07 11.61
C LYS A 167 -18.98 6.62 10.51
N ARG A 168 -18.60 5.61 9.73
CA ARG A 168 -19.33 5.16 8.53
C ARG A 168 -20.07 3.84 8.75
N THR A 169 -19.52 2.96 9.58
CA THR A 169 -20.12 1.66 9.84
C THR A 169 -19.87 1.20 11.28
N SER A 170 -20.52 0.10 11.67
CA SER A 170 -20.50 -0.43 13.03
C SER A 170 -20.56 -1.96 13.04
N LYS A 171 -20.20 -2.57 14.17
CA LYS A 171 -20.27 -4.03 14.35
C LYS A 171 -21.65 -4.61 14.01
N SER A 172 -22.72 -3.95 14.48
CA SER A 172 -24.09 -4.43 14.26
C SER A 172 -24.49 -4.40 12.78
N ALA A 173 -24.00 -3.43 12.00
CA ALA A 173 -24.23 -3.38 10.56
C ALA A 173 -23.55 -4.55 9.83
N LEU A 174 -22.31 -4.88 10.21
CA LEU A 174 -21.60 -6.04 9.66
C LEU A 174 -22.32 -7.35 9.97
N GLU A 175 -22.74 -7.52 11.23
CA GLU A 175 -23.48 -8.71 11.68
C GLU A 175 -24.84 -8.85 10.99
N ALA A 176 -25.55 -7.74 10.79
CA ALA A 176 -26.83 -7.72 10.08
C ALA A 176 -26.65 -8.15 8.62
N ALA A 177 -25.65 -7.60 7.92
CA ALA A 177 -25.36 -7.96 6.53
C ALA A 177 -24.98 -9.44 6.36
N LEU A 178 -24.23 -9.99 7.33
CA LEU A 178 -23.90 -11.42 7.35
C LEU A 178 -25.16 -12.28 7.54
N LYS A 179 -26.04 -11.92 8.48
CA LYS A 179 -27.30 -12.65 8.74
C LYS A 179 -28.25 -12.60 7.56
N GLU A 180 -28.39 -11.44 6.90
CA GLU A 180 -29.24 -11.28 5.71
C GLU A 180 -28.82 -12.21 4.57
N ARG A 181 -27.53 -12.50 4.47
CA ARG A 181 -26.95 -13.42 3.48
C ARG A 181 -26.93 -14.88 3.94
N GLY A 182 -27.56 -15.20 5.07
CA GLY A 182 -27.68 -16.56 5.60
C GLY A 182 -26.43 -17.06 6.32
N VAL A 183 -25.50 -16.17 6.71
CA VAL A 183 -24.31 -16.55 7.47
C VAL A 183 -24.65 -16.63 8.96
N THR A 184 -24.41 -17.79 9.56
CA THR A 184 -24.65 -18.02 10.99
C THR A 184 -23.50 -17.46 11.82
N LEU A 185 -23.82 -16.52 12.71
CA LEU A 185 -22.86 -16.02 13.69
C LEU A 185 -22.76 -16.96 14.88
N ARG A 186 -21.55 -17.20 15.36
CA ARG A 186 -21.35 -17.89 16.63
C ARG A 186 -21.59 -16.89 17.75
N ASN A 187 -22.56 -17.16 18.62
CA ASN A 187 -22.75 -16.29 19.79
C ASN A 187 -21.48 -16.37 20.66
N PRO A 188 -20.95 -15.23 21.16
CA PRO A 188 -19.78 -15.22 22.02
C PRO A 188 -19.99 -16.01 23.31
#